data_AF-A0A3P6Q607-F1
#
_entry.id   AF-A0A3P6Q607-F1
#
_cell.length_a   1.000
_cell.length_b   1.000
_cell.length_c   1.000
_cell.angle_alpha   90.00
_cell.angle_beta   90.00
_cell.angle_gamma   90.00
#
_symmetry.space_group_name_H-M   'P 1'
#
loop_
_entity.id
_entity.type
_entity.pdbx_description
1 polymer ?
#
loop_
_entity_poly.entity_id
_entity_poly.type
_entity_poly.pdbx_seq_one_letter_code
_entity_poly.pdbx_strand_id
1 'polypeptide(L)'
;MEASTAMPENRQFNTANCERTFVQRDFSEGTAVRFQTSPLPPRLSGKISPEEFAKAISELNQLFDEAESISAAVVCENITACLFAYMLFLCMPTHYERVRFKCIVIITHV
;
A
#
# COMPACT_ATOMS: atom_id res chain seq x y z
N MET A 1 14.77 23.96 2.09
CA MET A 1 15.33 23.18 3.20
C MET A 1 14.43 21.96 3.34
N GLU A 2 14.47 21.07 2.36
CA GLU A 2 13.64 19.86 2.32
C GLU A 2 14.60 18.69 2.48
N ALA A 3 14.56 18.07 3.65
CA ALA A 3 15.27 16.84 3.91
C ALA A 3 14.56 15.73 3.13
N SER A 4 15.15 15.34 2.01
CA SER A 4 14.81 14.12 1.29
C SER A 4 15.04 12.94 2.23
N THR A 5 13.96 12.46 2.85
CA THR A 5 13.99 11.24 3.66
C THR A 5 14.07 10.08 2.68
N ALA A 6 15.29 9.60 2.44
CA ALA A 6 15.53 8.42 1.64
C ALA A 6 14.80 7.22 2.27
N MET A 7 13.96 6.56 1.48
CA MET A 7 13.36 5.28 1.84
C MET A 7 14.52 4.28 2.03
N PRO A 8 14.64 3.58 3.17
CA PRO A 8 15.74 2.66 3.38
C PRO A 8 15.70 1.53 2.34
N GLU A 9 16.88 1.24 1.79
CA GLU A 9 17.18 0.18 0.85
C GLU A 9 16.57 -1.17 1.30
N ASN A 10 15.97 -1.88 0.33
CA ASN A 10 15.25 -3.14 0.50
C ASN A 10 16.17 -4.22 1.12
N ARG A 11 16.14 -4.34 2.44
CA ARG A 11 16.89 -5.35 3.20
C ARG A 11 16.32 -6.73 2.83
N GLN A 12 16.98 -7.45 1.93
CA GLN A 12 16.66 -8.86 1.67
C GLN A 12 16.94 -9.67 2.95
N PHE A 13 15.89 -9.94 3.73
CA PHE A 13 15.97 -10.82 4.88
C PHE A 13 16.11 -12.27 4.37
N ASN A 14 17.25 -12.91 4.65
CA ASN A 14 17.43 -14.34 4.40
C ASN A 14 16.49 -15.12 5.34
N THR A 15 15.33 -15.53 4.82
CA THR A 15 14.26 -16.20 5.56
C THR A 15 14.52 -17.68 5.80
N ALA A 16 15.62 -18.24 5.25
CA ALA A 16 15.94 -19.65 5.38
C ALA A 16 16.13 -20.11 6.84
N ASN A 17 16.38 -19.18 7.77
CA ASN A 17 16.58 -19.47 9.19
C ASN A 17 15.64 -18.67 10.12
N CYS A 18 14.54 -18.11 9.61
CA CYS A 18 13.59 -17.34 10.39
C CYS A 18 12.35 -18.17 10.75
N GLU A 19 12.08 -18.35 12.04
CA GLU A 19 10.80 -18.89 12.50
C GLU A 19 9.70 -17.83 12.34
N ARG A 20 8.62 -18.18 11.64
CA ARG A 20 7.42 -17.34 11.54
C ARG A 20 6.40 -17.75 12.60
N THR A 21 5.72 -16.75 13.17
CA THR A 21 4.55 -16.95 14.02
C THR A 21 3.36 -16.19 13.45
N PHE A 22 2.16 -16.67 13.73
CA PHE A 22 0.92 -16.00 13.34
C PHE A 22 0.39 -15.17 14.52
N VAL A 23 -0.09 -13.97 14.22
CA VAL A 23 -0.84 -13.11 15.14
C VAL A 23 -2.27 -13.01 14.61
N GLN A 24 -3.25 -13.23 15.48
CA GLN A 24 -4.64 -13.19 15.08
C GLN A 24 -5.11 -11.74 14.88
N ARG A 25 -6.07 -11.59 13.98
CA ARG A 25 -6.80 -10.35 13.75
C ARG A 25 -7.65 -10.00 14.97
N ASP A 26 -7.74 -8.72 15.26
CA ASP A 26 -8.70 -8.18 16.22
C ASP A 26 -9.92 -7.65 15.45
N PHE A 27 -11.10 -8.16 15.76
CA PHE A 27 -12.38 -7.79 15.14
C PHE A 27 -13.31 -7.06 16.12
N SER A 28 -12.82 -6.69 17.31
CA SER A 28 -13.62 -6.00 18.33
C SER A 28 -14.17 -4.65 17.86
N GLU A 29 -13.43 -3.95 17.00
CA GLU A 29 -13.79 -2.66 16.42
C GLU A 29 -14.33 -2.77 14.97
N GLY A 30 -14.75 -3.98 14.55
CA GLY A 30 -15.30 -4.23 13.22
C GLY A 30 -14.28 -4.82 12.24
N THR A 31 -14.30 -4.38 10.98
CA THR A 31 -13.51 -4.98 9.89
C THR A 31 -12.18 -4.25 9.61
N ALA A 32 -11.92 -3.15 10.31
CA ALA A 32 -10.71 -2.34 10.17
C ALA A 32 -9.43 -3.16 10.44
N VAL A 33 -8.29 -2.71 9.90
CA VAL A 33 -7.07 -3.50 9.96
C VAL A 33 -6.39 -3.47 11.34
N ARG A 34 -6.73 -4.42 12.22
CA ARG A 34 -6.16 -4.53 13.58
C ARG A 34 -5.69 -5.93 13.96
N PHE A 35 -4.75 -6.00 14.89
CA PHE A 35 -4.14 -7.22 15.41
C PHE A 35 -4.20 -7.27 16.94
N GLN A 36 -4.35 -8.49 17.48
CA GLN A 36 -4.38 -8.71 18.93
C GLN A 36 -3.02 -8.41 19.56
N THR A 37 -3.02 -7.57 20.60
CA THR A 37 -1.82 -7.28 21.42
C THR A 37 -1.57 -8.32 22.51
N SER A 38 -2.56 -9.18 22.76
CA SER A 38 -2.53 -10.26 23.75
C SER A 38 -3.42 -11.42 23.27
N PRO A 39 -3.03 -12.69 23.49
CA PRO A 39 -1.85 -13.16 24.23
C PRO A 39 -0.56 -13.19 23.40
N LEU A 40 0.60 -13.18 24.07
CA LEU A 40 1.90 -13.39 23.44
C LEU A 40 1.96 -14.80 22.81
N PRO A 41 2.27 -14.94 21.51
CA PRO A 41 2.39 -16.24 20.88
C PRO A 41 3.43 -17.14 21.58
N PRO A 42 3.14 -18.44 21.84
CA PRO A 42 4.06 -19.33 22.57
C PRO A 42 5.46 -19.42 21.94
N ARG A 43 5.55 -19.27 20.61
CA ARG A 43 6.81 -19.28 19.86
C ARG A 43 7.73 -18.09 20.15
N LEU A 44 7.16 -17.00 20.65
CA LEU A 44 7.86 -15.78 21.04
C LEU A 44 8.14 -15.73 22.56
N SER A 45 7.53 -16.63 23.34
CA SER A 45 7.75 -16.71 24.78
C SER A 45 9.22 -16.96 25.10
N GLY A 46 9.81 -16.11 25.95
CA GLY A 46 11.22 -16.16 26.32
C GLY A 46 12.20 -15.57 25.28
N LYS A 47 11.70 -15.12 24.11
CA LYS A 47 12.50 -14.40 23.11
C LYS A 47 12.26 -12.88 23.14
N ILE A 48 11.04 -12.47 23.48
CA ILE A 48 10.61 -11.07 23.60
C ILE A 48 9.72 -10.95 24.84
N SER A 49 9.73 -9.79 25.50
CA SER A 49 8.82 -9.54 26.62
C SER A 49 7.38 -9.32 26.09
N PRO A 50 6.36 -9.69 26.87
CA PRO A 50 4.96 -9.42 26.49
C PRO A 50 4.68 -7.92 26.26
N GLU A 51 5.34 -7.05 27.02
CA GLU A 51 5.24 -5.59 26.88
C GLU A 51 5.83 -5.08 25.56
N GLU A 52 7.00 -5.58 25.15
CA GLU A 52 7.63 -5.20 23.88
C GLU A 52 6.80 -5.67 22.69
N PHE A 53 6.25 -6.89 22.78
CA PHE A 53 5.32 -7.40 21.78
C PHE A 53 4.06 -6.54 21.68
N ALA A 54 3.41 -6.27 22.81
CA ALA A 54 2.18 -5.47 22.85
C ALA A 54 2.42 -4.05 22.31
N LYS A 55 3.56 -3.45 22.65
CA LYS A 55 3.98 -2.13 22.12
C LYS A 55 4.16 -2.17 20.61
N ALA A 56 4.93 -3.14 20.09
CA ALA A 56 5.18 -3.26 18.65
C ALA A 56 3.88 -3.48 17.85
N ILE A 57 2.97 -4.33 18.35
CA ILE A 57 1.67 -4.55 17.71
C ILE A 57 0.77 -3.31 17.82
N SER A 58 0.85 -2.55 18.93
CA SER A 58 0.10 -1.31 19.08
C SER A 58 0.57 -0.23 18.12
N GLU A 59 1.88 -0.05 17.95
CA GLU A 59 2.46 0.84 16.94
C GLU A 59 2.05 0.42 15.52
N LEU A 60 2.04 -0.89 15.24
CA LEU A 60 1.58 -1.41 13.96
C LEU A 60 0.08 -1.11 13.71
N ASN A 61 -0.77 -1.30 14.72
CA ASN A 61 -2.19 -0.97 14.62
C ASN A 61 -2.39 0.53 14.38
N GLN A 62 -1.65 1.39 15.06
CA GLN A 62 -1.71 2.85 14.85
C GLN A 62 -1.33 3.25 13.42
N LEU A 63 -0.33 2.60 12.82
CA LEU A 63 0.04 2.86 11.43
C LEU A 63 -1.07 2.47 10.45
N PHE A 64 -1.78 1.37 10.72
CA PHE A 64 -2.95 0.99 9.92
C PHE A 64 -4.12 1.95 10.13
N ASP A 65 -4.37 2.37 11.36
CA ASP A 65 -5.40 3.38 11.66
C ASP A 65 -5.10 4.71 10.93
N GLU A 66 -3.84 5.13 10.88
CA GLU A 66 -3.40 6.33 10.14
C GLU A 66 -3.55 6.14 8.62
N ALA A 67 -3.18 4.98 8.08
CA ALA A 67 -3.32 4.69 6.66
C ALA A 67 -4.79 4.62 6.20
N GLU A 68 -5.70 4.18 7.07
CA GLU A 68 -7.14 4.19 6.82
C GLU A 68 -7.76 5.59 7.04
N SER A 69 -7.04 6.51 7.69
CA SER A 69 -7.56 7.84 7.99
C SER A 69 -7.76 8.66 6.71
N ILE A 70 -9.00 9.10 6.48
CA ILE A 70 -9.33 9.94 5.34
C ILE A 70 -9.11 11.39 5.72
N SER A 71 -8.08 12.01 5.14
CA SER A 71 -7.85 13.44 5.24
C SER A 71 -8.18 14.17 3.93
N ALA A 72 -8.43 15.48 4.01
CA ALA A 72 -8.67 16.29 2.82
C ALA A 72 -7.48 16.24 1.83
N ALA A 73 -6.26 16.13 2.35
CA ALA A 73 -5.06 15.99 1.53
C ALA A 73 -5.09 14.67 0.73
N VAL A 74 -5.34 13.54 1.39
CA VAL A 74 -5.44 12.21 0.74
C VAL A 74 -6.56 12.20 -0.32
N VAL A 75 -7.69 12.85 -0.05
CA VAL A 75 -8.77 12.99 -1.05
C VAL A 75 -8.31 13.80 -2.26
N CYS A 76 -7.64 14.94 -2.04
CA CYS A 76 -7.10 15.77 -3.12
C CYS A 76 -6.04 15.03 -3.93
N GLU A 77 -5.15 14.27 -3.29
CA GLU A 77 -4.16 13.42 -3.95
C GLU A 77 -4.83 12.39 -4.85
N ASN A 78 -5.84 11.69 -4.34
CA ASN A 78 -6.58 10.68 -5.09
C ASN A 78 -7.32 11.29 -6.30
N ILE A 79 -7.97 12.45 -6.12
CA ILE A 79 -8.63 13.17 -7.21
C ILE A 79 -7.60 13.60 -8.26
N THR A 80 -6.48 14.16 -7.82
CA THR A 80 -5.41 14.62 -8.71
C THR A 80 -4.86 13.44 -9.53
N ALA A 81 -4.57 12.31 -8.88
CA ALA A 81 -4.10 11.10 -9.55
C ALA A 81 -5.10 10.62 -10.62
N CYS A 82 -6.39 10.60 -10.29
CA CYS A 82 -7.45 10.24 -11.24
C CYS A 82 -7.49 11.21 -12.42
N LEU A 83 -7.48 12.52 -12.16
CA LEU A 83 -7.51 13.54 -13.21
C LEU A 83 -6.29 13.42 -14.13
N PHE A 84 -5.08 13.27 -13.58
CA PHE A 84 -3.87 13.09 -14.37
C PHE A 84 -3.93 11.84 -15.26
N ALA A 85 -4.48 10.72 -14.75
CA ALA A 85 -4.68 9.51 -15.55
C ALA A 85 -5.60 9.77 -16.76
N TYR A 86 -6.68 10.53 -16.58
CA TYR A 86 -7.55 10.90 -17.70
C TYR A 86 -6.93 11.95 -18.64
N MET A 87 -6.17 12.91 -18.10
CA MET A 87 -5.45 13.90 -18.89
C MET A 87 -4.42 13.26 -19.82
N LEU A 88 -3.77 12.16 -19.43
CA LEU A 88 -2.87 11.41 -20.30
C LEU A 88 -3.55 10.93 -21.59
N PHE A 89 -4.84 10.57 -21.54
CA PHE A 89 -5.60 10.19 -22.74
C PHE A 89 -5.86 11.37 -23.69
N LEU A 90 -5.78 12.62 -23.20
CA LEU A 90 -5.87 13.80 -24.05
C LEU A 90 -4.53 14.09 -24.75
N CYS A 91 -3.41 13.76 -24.10
CA CYS A 91 -2.07 14.04 -24.61
C CYS A 91 -1.49 12.91 -25.46
N MET A 92 -2.02 11.68 -25.36
CA MET A 92 -1.56 10.54 -26.14
C MET A 92 -2.70 9.94 -26.96
N PRO A 93 -2.49 9.69 -28.27
CA PRO A 93 -3.52 9.10 -29.11
C PRO A 93 -3.87 7.72 -28.56
N THR A 94 -5.16 7.48 -28.38
CA THR A 94 -5.69 6.20 -27.92
C THR A 94 -5.41 5.11 -28.96
N HIS A 95 -5.42 3.84 -28.55
CA HIS A 95 -5.28 2.72 -29.50
C HIS A 95 -6.33 2.81 -30.61
N TYR A 96 -7.56 3.19 -30.26
CA TYR A 96 -8.65 3.38 -31.22
C TYR A 96 -8.32 4.45 -32.27
N GLU A 97 -7.82 5.61 -31.86
CA GLU A 97 -7.44 6.68 -32.80
C GLU A 97 -6.29 6.25 -33.72
N ARG A 98 -5.30 5.53 -33.19
CA ARG A 98 -4.20 4.99 -34.00
C ARG A 98 -4.72 4.01 -35.05
N VAL A 99 -5.66 3.13 -34.70
CA VAL A 99 -6.26 2.17 -35.64
C VAL A 99 -7.17 2.86 -36.65
N ARG A 100 -8.00 3.81 -36.21
CA ARG A 100 -8.85 4.63 -37.09
C ARG A 100 -8.03 5.34 -38.16
N PHE A 101 -6.89 5.93 -37.77
CA PHE A 101 -6.00 6.61 -38.71
C PHE A 101 -5.44 5.65 -39.76
N LYS A 102 -5.06 4.42 -39.36
CA LYS A 102 -4.60 3.38 -40.31
C LYS A 102 -5.69 2.99 -41.30
N CYS A 103 -6.94 2.82 -40.86
CA CYS A 103 -8.06 2.52 -41.75
C CYS A 103 -8.30 3.63 -42.79
N ILE A 104 -8.26 4.90 -42.36
CA ILE A 104 -8.42 6.04 -43.28
C ILE A 104 -7.34 6.03 -44.36
N VAL A 105 -6.07 5.84 -43.96
CA VAL A 105 -4.95 5.79 -44.91
C VAL A 105 -5.14 4.67 -45.93
N ILE A 106 -5.61 3.50 -45.52
CA ILE A 106 -5.90 2.38 -46.45
C ILE A 106 -7.01 2.76 -47.43
N ILE A 107 -8.12 3.33 -46.95
CA ILE A 107 -9.27 3.68 -47.80
C ILE A 107 -8.91 4.75 -48.83
N THR A 108 -8.07 5.73 -48.49
CA THR A 108 -7.64 6.79 -49.44
C THR A 108 -6.70 6.27 -50.54
N HIS A 109 -6.05 5.13 -50.34
CA HIS A 109 -5.14 4.50 -51.31
C HIS A 109 -5.81 3.43 -52.20
N VAL A 110 -7.12 3.22 -52.05
CA VAL A 110 -7.97 2.39 -52.93
C VAL A 110 -8.71 3.29 -53.90
#